data_AF-A0A8X6W0N6-F1
#
_entry.id   AF-A0A8X6W0N6-F1
#
_cell.length_a   1.000
_cell.length_b   1.000
_cell.length_c   1.000
_cell.angle_alpha   90.00
_cell.angle_beta   90.00
_cell.angle_gamma   90.00
#
_symmetry.space_group_name_H-M   'P 1'
#
loop_
_entity.id
_entity.type
_entity.pdbx_description
1 polymer ?
#
loop_
_entity_poly.entity_id
_entity_poly.type
_entity_poly.pdbx_seq_one_letter_code
_entity_poly.pdbx_strand_id
1 'polypeptide(L)'
;MNANMDELNTKLTNVNEQISANKEELKSDLKGIGDKLTTMDKKFEEMEGRIESVENKFENKFVDIENKFENKFEDMESKLEAKIFEKVEDVSISFRSDLEKLKQKVMTGQGDEFKFQAPYSKPSIKLSTYDGKSSWQVYKTQFSIVADANQWDSQTKACQLAASLRADAADILQTLPETQRLDFDALVNALELRFERNV
;
A
#
# COMPACT_ATOMS: atom_id res chain seq x y z
N MET A 1 -33.67 -24.97 -94.12
CA MET A 1 -34.19 -25.56 -92.87
C MET A 1 -33.13 -26.32 -92.09
N ASN A 2 -32.29 -27.17 -92.71
CA ASN A 2 -31.26 -27.95 -91.99
C ASN A 2 -30.20 -27.13 -91.24
N ALA A 3 -29.67 -26.05 -91.84
CA ALA A 3 -28.59 -25.27 -91.21
C ALA A 3 -28.96 -24.66 -89.84
N ASN A 4 -30.20 -24.17 -89.66
CA ASN A 4 -30.66 -23.66 -88.36
C ASN A 4 -30.83 -24.77 -87.32
N MET A 5 -31.16 -25.99 -87.74
CA MET A 5 -31.33 -27.13 -86.83
C MET A 5 -29.96 -27.60 -86.31
N ASP A 6 -28.96 -27.63 -87.18
CA ASP A 6 -27.58 -27.98 -86.82
C ASP A 6 -26.94 -26.95 -85.89
N GLU A 7 -27.19 -25.66 -86.13
CA GLU A 7 -26.74 -24.58 -85.23
C GLU A 7 -27.40 -24.70 -83.85
N LEU A 8 -28.69 -25.03 -83.79
CA LEU A 8 -29.42 -25.20 -82.54
C LEU A 8 -28.91 -26.41 -81.74
N ASN A 9 -28.64 -27.54 -82.41
CA ASN A 9 -28.02 -28.71 -81.80
C ASN A 9 -26.60 -28.44 -81.28
N THR A 10 -25.83 -27.63 -82.01
CA THR A 10 -24.48 -27.20 -81.58
C THR A 10 -24.54 -26.31 -80.34
N LYS A 11 -25.51 -25.38 -80.26
CA LYS A 11 -25.72 -24.57 -79.05
C LYS A 11 -26.17 -25.42 -77.87
N LEU A 12 -27.05 -26.40 -78.09
CA LEU A 12 -27.55 -27.30 -77.04
C LEU A 12 -26.43 -28.15 -76.44
N THR A 13 -25.55 -28.70 -77.28
CA THR A 13 -24.39 -29.50 -76.85
C THR A 13 -23.41 -28.65 -76.04
N ASN A 14 -23.08 -27.44 -76.50
CA ASN A 14 -22.21 -26.51 -75.76
C ASN A 14 -22.80 -26.14 -74.39
N VAL A 15 -24.09 -25.78 -74.32
CA VAL A 15 -24.76 -25.49 -73.03
C VAL A 15 -24.71 -26.70 -72.08
N ASN A 16 -24.90 -27.91 -72.59
CA ASN A 16 -24.87 -29.12 -71.77
C ASN A 16 -23.46 -29.45 -71.24
N GLU A 17 -22.43 -29.20 -72.05
CA GLU A 17 -21.03 -29.28 -71.63
C GLU A 17 -20.71 -28.25 -70.54
N GLN A 18 -21.16 -26.99 -70.70
CA GLN A 18 -21.00 -25.94 -69.68
C GLN A 18 -21.70 -26.30 -68.36
N ILE A 19 -22.95 -26.80 -68.40
CA ILE A 19 -23.66 -27.25 -67.20
C ILE A 19 -22.87 -28.36 -66.49
N SER A 20 -22.30 -29.28 -67.25
CA SER A 20 -21.51 -30.39 -66.70
C SER A 20 -20.23 -29.89 -66.04
N ALA A 21 -19.52 -28.96 -66.67
CA ALA A 21 -18.33 -28.32 -66.10
C ALA A 21 -18.64 -27.58 -64.79
N ASN A 22 -19.67 -26.71 -64.81
CA ASN A 22 -20.09 -25.95 -63.62
C ASN A 22 -20.54 -26.86 -62.48
N LYS A 23 -21.17 -28.00 -62.78
CA LYS A 23 -21.58 -28.98 -61.78
C LYS A 23 -20.39 -29.62 -61.07
N GLU A 24 -19.33 -29.95 -61.81
CA GLU A 24 -18.11 -30.50 -61.21
C GLU A 24 -17.34 -29.44 -60.42
N GLU A 25 -17.31 -28.18 -60.89
CA GLU A 25 -16.75 -27.05 -60.14
C GLU A 25 -17.49 -26.84 -58.81
N LEU A 26 -18.83 -26.79 -58.82
CA LEU A 26 -19.65 -26.67 -57.60
C LEU A 26 -19.42 -27.81 -56.61
N LYS A 27 -19.23 -29.05 -57.08
CA LYS A 27 -18.88 -30.18 -56.20
C LYS A 27 -17.51 -30.00 -55.56
N SER A 28 -16.53 -29.52 -56.33
CA SER A 28 -15.19 -29.23 -55.83
C SER A 28 -15.24 -28.14 -54.75
N ASP A 29 -16.00 -27.07 -54.99
CA ASP A 29 -16.19 -25.98 -54.02
C ASP A 29 -16.89 -26.45 -52.75
N LEU A 30 -17.97 -27.22 -52.88
CA LEU A 30 -18.68 -27.80 -51.74
C LEU A 30 -17.77 -28.71 -50.89
N LYS A 31 -16.91 -29.50 -51.55
CA LYS A 31 -15.91 -30.31 -50.86
C LYS A 31 -14.91 -29.41 -50.11
N GLY A 32 -14.40 -28.37 -50.76
CA GLY A 32 -13.48 -27.41 -50.14
C GLY A 32 -14.08 -26.66 -48.96
N ILE A 33 -15.38 -26.35 -49.00
CA ILE A 33 -16.14 -25.79 -47.87
C ILE A 33 -16.22 -26.81 -46.73
N GLY A 34 -16.53 -28.07 -47.03
CA GLY A 34 -16.56 -29.15 -46.04
C GLY A 34 -15.21 -29.33 -45.32
N ASP A 35 -14.11 -29.33 -46.07
CA ASP A 35 -12.75 -29.44 -45.51
C ASP A 35 -12.39 -28.23 -44.63
N LYS A 36 -12.87 -27.03 -44.98
CA LYS A 36 -12.71 -25.83 -44.14
C LYS A 36 -13.53 -25.89 -42.86
N LEU A 37 -14.76 -26.42 -42.91
CA LEU A 37 -15.60 -26.60 -41.74
C LEU A 37 -14.98 -27.60 -40.75
N THR A 38 -14.50 -28.75 -41.23
CA THR A 38 -13.82 -29.72 -40.35
C THR A 38 -12.54 -29.14 -39.73
N THR A 39 -11.80 -28.33 -40.49
CA THR A 39 -10.65 -27.60 -39.95
C THR A 39 -11.04 -26.56 -38.90
N MET A 40 -12.20 -25.92 -39.05
CA MET A 40 -12.73 -24.95 -38.11
C MET A 40 -13.19 -25.61 -36.82
N ASP A 41 -13.89 -26.75 -36.90
CA ASP A 41 -14.32 -27.53 -35.74
C ASP A 41 -13.12 -27.94 -34.88
N LYS A 42 -12.06 -28.45 -35.51
CA LYS A 42 -10.81 -28.79 -34.81
C LYS A 42 -10.20 -27.58 -34.08
N LYS A 43 -10.20 -26.41 -34.70
CA LYS A 43 -9.69 -25.18 -34.07
C LYS A 43 -10.56 -24.72 -32.90
N PHE A 44 -11.87 -24.95 -32.94
CA PHE A 44 -12.76 -24.69 -31.82
C PHE A 44 -12.46 -25.62 -30.65
N GLU A 45 -12.29 -26.93 -30.89
CA GLU A 45 -11.88 -27.88 -29.85
C GLU A 45 -10.54 -27.50 -29.20
N GLU A 46 -9.55 -27.12 -30.02
CA GLU A 46 -8.25 -26.62 -29.51
C GLU A 46 -8.41 -25.33 -28.69
N MET A 47 -9.36 -24.46 -29.06
CA MET A 47 -9.63 -23.21 -28.34
C MET A 47 -10.31 -23.48 -27.00
N GLU A 48 -11.29 -24.38 -26.96
CA GLU A 48 -11.97 -24.81 -25.73
C GLU A 48 -10.95 -25.37 -24.73
N GLY A 49 -10.06 -26.26 -25.16
CA GLY A 49 -9.00 -26.79 -24.29
C GLY A 49 -8.02 -25.73 -23.78
N ARG A 50 -7.74 -24.70 -24.60
CA ARG A 50 -6.92 -23.56 -24.16
C ARG A 50 -7.63 -22.70 -23.13
N ILE A 51 -8.93 -22.49 -23.28
CA ILE A 51 -9.75 -21.73 -22.31
C ILE A 51 -9.79 -22.47 -20.98
N GLU A 52 -10.08 -23.77 -21.00
CA GLU A 52 -10.07 -24.62 -19.80
C GLU A 52 -8.70 -24.62 -19.09
N SER A 53 -7.61 -24.68 -19.87
CA SER A 53 -6.25 -24.58 -19.29
C SER A 53 -5.98 -23.22 -18.63
N VAL A 54 -6.53 -22.14 -19.17
CA VAL A 54 -6.38 -20.79 -18.60
C VAL A 54 -7.22 -20.66 -17.33
N GLU A 55 -8.46 -21.13 -17.34
CA GLU A 55 -9.35 -21.14 -16.16
C GLU A 55 -8.70 -21.90 -15.00
N ASN A 56 -8.22 -23.12 -15.24
CA ASN A 56 -7.51 -23.92 -14.24
C ASN A 56 -6.26 -23.22 -13.69
N LYS A 57 -5.52 -22.48 -14.52
CA LYS A 57 -4.35 -21.71 -14.06
C LYS A 57 -4.76 -20.53 -13.19
N PHE A 58 -5.86 -19.85 -13.50
CA PHE A 58 -6.36 -18.76 -12.68
C PHE A 58 -6.88 -19.25 -11.34
N GLU A 59 -7.63 -20.35 -11.33
CA GLU A 59 -8.14 -20.98 -10.10
C GLU A 59 -6.99 -21.34 -9.14
N ASN A 60 -5.99 -22.07 -9.64
CA ASN A 60 -4.82 -22.46 -8.84
C ASN A 60 -4.04 -21.26 -8.29
N LYS A 61 -3.87 -20.20 -9.09
CA LYS A 61 -3.21 -18.97 -8.62
C LYS A 61 -4.01 -18.27 -7.53
N PHE A 62 -5.33 -18.33 -7.58
CA PHE A 62 -6.19 -17.73 -6.58
C PHE A 62 -6.04 -18.47 -5.24
N VAL A 63 -6.11 -19.80 -5.27
CA VAL A 63 -5.86 -20.67 -4.11
C VAL A 63 -4.46 -20.42 -3.51
N ASP A 64 -3.43 -20.31 -4.35
CA ASP A 64 -2.07 -19.99 -3.89
C ASP A 64 -1.98 -18.62 -3.19
N ILE A 65 -2.73 -17.63 -3.67
CA ILE A 65 -2.78 -16.28 -3.10
C ILE A 65 -3.52 -16.32 -1.76
N GLU A 66 -4.67 -16.99 -1.68
CA GLU A 66 -5.44 -17.16 -0.44
C GLU A 66 -4.58 -17.81 0.64
N ASN A 67 -3.94 -18.94 0.34
CA ASN A 67 -3.05 -19.62 1.28
C ASN A 67 -1.88 -18.73 1.72
N LYS A 68 -1.31 -17.91 0.83
CA LYS A 68 -0.23 -16.98 1.20
C LYS A 68 -0.70 -15.86 2.11
N PHE A 69 -1.92 -15.35 1.91
CA PHE A 69 -2.49 -14.33 2.77
C PHE A 69 -2.81 -14.91 4.16
N GLU A 70 -3.41 -16.09 4.22
CA GLU A 70 -3.73 -16.77 5.48
C GLU A 70 -2.47 -16.98 6.33
N ASN A 71 -1.43 -17.61 5.76
CA ASN A 71 -0.17 -17.85 6.46
C ASN A 71 0.51 -16.56 6.95
N LYS A 72 0.44 -15.47 6.18
CA LYS A 72 1.01 -14.18 6.60
C LYS A 72 0.19 -13.55 7.73
N PHE A 73 -1.11 -13.77 7.74
CA PHE A 73 -1.98 -13.27 8.78
C PHE A 73 -1.74 -14.01 10.09
N GLU A 74 -1.67 -15.35 10.06
CA GLU A 74 -1.34 -16.19 11.22
C GLU A 74 0.04 -15.83 11.83
N ASP A 75 1.07 -15.62 11.00
CA ASP A 75 2.40 -15.19 11.47
C ASP A 75 2.37 -13.79 12.11
N MET A 76 1.56 -12.88 11.56
CA MET A 76 1.38 -11.55 12.12
C MET A 76 0.65 -11.59 13.45
N GLU A 77 -0.41 -12.39 13.58
CA GLU A 77 -1.12 -12.61 14.84
C GLU A 77 -0.19 -13.18 15.90
N SER A 78 0.52 -14.26 15.58
CA SER A 78 1.49 -14.90 16.49
C SER A 78 2.56 -13.92 17.00
N LYS A 79 3.08 -13.06 16.12
CA LYS A 79 4.06 -12.02 16.48
C LYS A 79 3.47 -10.92 17.36
N LEU A 80 2.23 -10.53 17.13
CA LEU A 80 1.55 -9.55 17.97
C LEU A 80 1.29 -10.12 19.36
N GLU A 81 0.80 -11.35 19.45
CA GLU A 81 0.61 -12.06 20.73
C GLU A 81 1.90 -12.16 21.53
N ALA A 82 3.01 -12.57 20.89
CA ALA A 82 4.30 -12.66 21.54
C ALA A 82 4.79 -11.31 22.10
N LYS A 83 4.64 -10.22 21.33
CA LYS A 83 5.04 -8.87 21.76
C LYS A 83 4.17 -8.33 22.90
N ILE A 84 2.87 -8.63 22.88
CA ILE A 84 1.96 -8.27 23.98
C ILE A 84 2.37 -9.02 25.24
N PHE A 85 2.61 -10.33 25.13
CA PHE A 85 3.02 -11.16 26.26
C PHE A 85 4.34 -10.68 26.88
N GLU A 86 5.36 -10.40 26.06
CA GLU A 86 6.65 -9.86 26.50
C GLU A 86 6.47 -8.55 27.30
N LYS A 87 5.72 -7.59 26.76
CA LYS A 87 5.47 -6.30 27.44
C LYS A 87 4.66 -6.45 28.72
N VAL A 88 3.69 -7.37 28.76
CA VAL A 88 2.89 -7.64 29.96
C VAL A 88 3.74 -8.30 31.04
N GLU A 89 4.64 -9.21 30.68
CA GLU A 89 5.56 -9.84 31.63
C GLU A 89 6.56 -8.81 32.18
N ASP A 90 7.15 -7.95 31.34
CA ASP A 90 8.04 -6.86 31.77
C ASP A 90 7.37 -5.95 32.80
N VAL A 91 6.12 -5.54 32.51
CA VAL A 91 5.32 -4.73 33.43
C VAL A 91 5.06 -5.49 34.73
N SER A 92 4.71 -6.77 34.65
CA SER A 92 4.45 -7.61 35.83
C SER A 92 5.69 -7.78 36.71
N ILE A 93 6.87 -7.97 36.11
CA ILE A 93 8.15 -8.05 36.81
C ILE A 93 8.45 -6.73 37.52
N SER A 94 8.26 -5.59 36.85
CA SER A 94 8.51 -4.27 37.44
C SER A 94 7.62 -4.00 38.66
N PHE A 95 6.31 -4.30 38.56
CA PHE A 95 5.37 -4.16 39.66
C PHE A 95 5.74 -5.08 40.83
N ARG A 96 6.13 -6.32 40.54
CA ARG A 96 6.57 -7.28 41.57
C ARG A 96 7.80 -6.74 42.31
N SER A 97 8.78 -6.19 41.59
CA SER A 97 9.98 -5.60 42.19
C SER A 97 9.64 -4.41 43.11
N ASP A 98 8.78 -3.50 42.65
CA ASP A 98 8.43 -2.31 43.41
C ASP A 98 7.57 -2.64 44.64
N LEU A 99 6.69 -3.65 44.54
CA LEU A 99 5.94 -4.16 45.68
C LEU A 99 6.86 -4.73 46.77
N GLU A 100 7.90 -5.48 46.40
CA GLU A 100 8.88 -6.02 47.36
C GLU A 100 9.69 -4.91 48.03
N LYS A 101 10.13 -3.89 47.27
CA LYS A 101 10.79 -2.70 47.86
C LYS A 101 9.88 -1.98 48.86
N LEU A 102 8.58 -1.86 48.56
CA LEU A 102 7.61 -1.23 49.45
C LEU A 102 7.42 -2.05 50.73
N LYS A 103 7.25 -3.37 50.63
CA LYS A 103 7.15 -4.28 51.78
C LYS A 103 8.37 -4.15 52.70
N GLN A 104 9.57 -4.14 52.12
CA GLN A 104 10.81 -4.01 52.88
C GLN A 104 10.86 -2.67 53.63
N LYS A 105 10.52 -1.55 52.98
CA LYS A 105 10.52 -0.22 53.61
C LYS A 105 9.47 -0.07 54.71
N VAL A 106 8.28 -0.66 54.55
CA VAL A 106 7.24 -0.69 55.59
C VAL A 106 7.73 -1.47 56.81
N MET A 107 8.47 -2.57 56.61
CA MET A 107 9.08 -3.32 57.73
C MET A 107 10.22 -2.56 58.43
N THR A 108 10.93 -1.65 57.75
CA THR A 108 12.08 -0.92 58.32
C THR A 108 11.75 0.48 58.85
N GLY A 109 10.51 0.95 58.76
CA GLY A 109 10.03 2.17 59.43
C GLY A 109 10.61 3.51 58.94
N GLN A 110 11.21 3.57 57.75
CA GLN A 110 11.78 4.80 57.19
C GLN A 110 10.77 5.49 56.26
N GLY A 111 10.18 6.59 56.72
CA GLY A 111 9.23 7.41 55.96
C GLY A 111 9.93 8.49 55.13
N ASP A 112 10.29 8.17 53.89
CA ASP A 112 10.63 9.13 52.85
C ASP A 112 9.88 8.78 51.55
N GLU A 113 9.50 9.79 50.76
CA GLU A 113 8.66 9.70 49.55
C GLU A 113 9.06 8.55 48.60
N PHE A 114 8.15 7.57 48.44
CA PHE A 114 8.34 6.45 47.52
C PHE A 114 8.09 6.91 46.08
N LYS A 115 9.15 7.11 45.28
CA LYS A 115 9.01 7.45 43.86
C LYS A 115 8.79 6.19 43.03
N PHE A 116 7.57 6.01 42.53
CA PHE A 116 7.27 5.01 41.51
C PHE A 116 8.00 5.36 40.21
N GLN A 117 8.94 4.52 39.80
CA GLN A 117 9.72 4.75 38.59
C GLN A 117 9.12 3.88 37.49
N ALA A 118 8.27 4.48 36.66
CA ALA A 118 7.61 3.76 35.58
C ALA A 118 8.67 3.13 34.63
N PRO A 119 8.51 1.85 34.24
CA PRO A 119 9.49 1.10 33.44
C PRO A 119 9.71 1.67 32.04
N TYR A 120 8.90 2.65 31.61
CA TYR A 120 9.05 3.37 30.35
C TYR A 120 9.37 4.85 30.59
N SER A 121 10.45 5.13 31.32
CA SER A 121 11.05 6.46 31.26
C SER A 121 11.81 6.57 29.93
N LYS A 122 11.11 6.98 28.88
CA LYS A 122 11.66 7.23 27.54
C LYS A 122 12.90 8.14 27.66
N PRO A 123 14.04 7.84 27.02
CA PRO A 123 15.16 8.76 27.00
C PRO A 123 14.70 10.07 26.32
N SER A 124 14.46 11.11 27.12
CA SER A 124 14.08 12.43 26.63
C SER A 124 15.34 13.09 26.04
N ILE A 125 15.50 12.99 24.73
CA ILE A 125 16.51 13.80 24.04
C ILE A 125 16.05 15.25 24.17
N LYS A 126 16.82 16.04 24.92
CA LYS A 126 16.54 17.46 25.12
C LYS A 126 16.76 18.19 23.81
N LEU A 127 15.73 18.89 23.37
CA LEU A 127 15.80 19.79 22.23
C LEU A 127 16.58 21.05 22.60
N SER A 128 17.39 21.55 21.67
CA SER A 128 18.07 22.84 21.79
C SER A 128 17.08 23.99 21.66
N THR A 129 17.33 25.12 22.32
CA THR A 129 16.52 26.34 22.15
C THR A 129 16.82 27.03 20.83
N TYR A 130 15.83 27.70 20.24
CA TYR A 130 15.99 28.53 19.04
C TYR A 130 15.84 30.00 19.38
N ASP A 131 16.87 30.80 19.07
CA ASP A 131 16.91 32.24 19.35
C ASP A 131 16.74 33.13 18.10
N GLY A 132 16.51 32.53 16.93
CA GLY A 132 16.34 33.26 15.67
C GLY A 132 17.64 33.62 14.94
N LYS A 133 18.83 33.26 15.48
CA LYS A 133 20.13 33.61 14.88
C LYS A 133 20.71 32.53 13.97
N SER A 134 20.35 31.27 14.22
CA SER A 134 20.73 30.15 13.36
C SER A 134 19.71 29.96 12.24
N SER A 135 20.09 29.29 11.16
CA SER A 135 19.15 29.00 10.06
C SER A 135 17.94 28.22 10.58
N TRP A 136 16.74 28.76 10.33
CA TRP A 136 15.47 28.13 10.69
C TRP A 136 15.35 26.71 10.12
N GLN A 137 15.78 26.51 8.87
CA GLN A 137 15.72 25.20 8.21
C GLN A 137 16.59 24.16 8.93
N VAL A 138 17.80 24.55 9.37
CA VAL A 138 18.68 23.67 10.15
C VAL A 138 18.03 23.29 11.49
N TYR A 139 17.40 24.27 12.15
CA TYR A 139 16.70 24.03 13.40
C TYR A 139 15.48 23.13 13.22
N LYS A 140 14.66 23.35 12.18
CA LYS A 140 13.49 22.54 11.82
C LYS A 140 13.89 21.08 11.55
N THR A 141 15.00 20.85 10.86
CA THR A 141 15.53 19.48 10.66
C THR A 141 15.93 18.83 11.98
N GLN A 142 16.67 19.52 12.85
CA GLN A 142 17.05 18.99 14.16
C GLN A 142 15.82 18.70 15.04
N PHE A 143 14.83 19.59 15.00
CA PHE A 143 13.56 19.44 15.69
C PHE A 143 12.84 18.16 15.24
N SER A 144 12.69 17.93 13.94
CA SER A 144 12.04 16.73 13.41
C SER A 144 12.76 15.45 13.83
N ILE A 145 14.10 15.43 13.78
CA ILE A 145 14.90 14.26 14.21
C ILE A 145 14.64 13.95 15.69
N VAL A 146 14.65 14.96 16.56
CA VAL A 146 14.40 14.80 18.00
C VAL A 146 12.95 14.40 18.26
N ALA A 147 12.00 14.97 17.54
CA ALA A 147 10.59 14.68 17.68
C ALA A 147 10.26 13.24 17.25
N ASP A 148 10.88 12.75 16.18
CA ASP A 148 10.71 11.38 15.69
C ASP A 148 11.40 10.37 16.63
N ALA A 149 12.60 10.68 17.11
CA ALA A 149 13.30 9.88 18.12
C ALA A 149 12.51 9.79 19.44
N ASN A 150 11.85 10.88 19.84
CA ASN A 150 10.98 10.92 21.01
C ASN A 150 9.52 10.52 20.71
N GLN A 151 9.18 10.13 19.47
CA GLN A 151 7.82 9.88 18.96
C GLN A 151 6.77 10.87 19.48
N TRP A 152 7.05 12.16 19.34
CA TRP A 152 6.11 13.20 19.71
C TRP A 152 4.92 13.21 18.75
N ASP A 153 3.72 13.29 19.31
CA ASP A 153 2.51 13.61 18.54
C ASP A 153 2.49 15.09 18.15
N SER A 154 1.56 15.48 17.26
CA SER A 154 1.47 16.85 16.75
C SER A 154 1.28 17.89 17.87
N GLN A 155 0.57 17.54 18.94
CA GLN A 155 0.34 18.42 20.08
C GLN A 155 1.62 18.64 20.90
N THR A 156 2.36 17.55 21.16
CA THR A 156 3.65 17.59 21.85
C THR A 156 4.68 18.33 21.02
N LYS A 157 4.69 18.15 19.70
CA LYS A 157 5.55 18.91 18.77
C LYS A 157 5.26 20.41 18.88
N ALA A 158 4.01 20.84 18.86
CA ALA A 158 3.66 22.26 19.00
C ALA A 158 4.10 22.84 20.35
N CYS A 159 3.80 22.15 21.45
CA CYS A 159 4.18 22.57 22.80
C CYS A 159 5.71 22.67 22.97
N GLN A 160 6.45 21.67 22.49
CA GLN A 160 7.92 21.66 22.57
C GLN A 160 8.53 22.72 21.66
N LEU A 161 7.97 22.94 20.47
CA LEU A 161 8.41 24.02 19.59
C LEU A 161 8.21 25.37 20.28
N ALA A 162 7.01 25.67 20.77
CA ALA A 162 6.74 26.91 21.50
C ALA A 162 7.65 27.07 22.74
N ALA A 163 7.89 26.00 23.49
CA ALA A 163 8.75 26.03 24.68
C ALA A 163 10.25 26.23 24.35
N SER A 164 10.67 25.83 23.15
CA SER A 164 12.05 25.94 22.67
C SER A 164 12.41 27.32 22.12
N LEU A 165 11.42 28.13 21.75
CA LEU A 165 11.63 29.50 21.25
C LEU A 165 12.15 30.42 22.37
N ARG A 166 13.14 31.24 22.04
CA ARG A 166 13.78 32.22 22.93
C ARG A 166 14.05 33.53 22.18
N ALA A 167 14.24 34.60 22.95
CA ALA A 167 14.58 35.94 22.43
C ALA A 167 13.65 36.35 21.27
N ASP A 168 14.21 36.82 20.15
CA ASP A 168 13.45 37.30 19.00
C ASP A 168 12.48 36.23 18.49
N ALA A 169 12.83 34.94 18.53
CA ALA A 169 11.94 33.87 18.06
C ALA A 169 10.71 33.67 18.96
N ALA A 170 10.78 34.04 20.25
CA ALA A 170 9.64 33.97 21.17
C ALA A 170 8.60 35.06 20.91
N ASP A 171 8.96 36.17 20.24
CA ASP A 171 8.00 37.23 19.88
C ASP A 171 6.89 36.74 18.95
N ILE A 172 7.17 35.69 18.15
CA ILE A 172 6.18 35.09 17.25
C ILE A 172 4.97 34.55 18.04
N LEU A 173 5.21 34.05 19.25
CA LEU A 173 4.15 33.60 20.13
C LEU A 173 3.22 34.75 20.56
N GLN A 174 3.70 35.99 20.59
CA GLN A 174 2.84 37.15 20.89
C GLN A 174 2.05 37.61 19.66
N THR A 175 2.62 37.44 18.45
CA THR A 175 1.96 37.85 17.20
C THR A 175 0.84 36.91 16.76
N LEU A 176 0.85 35.65 17.20
CA LEU A 176 -0.17 34.66 16.88
C LEU A 176 -1.34 34.65 17.88
N PRO A 177 -2.58 34.36 17.44
CA PRO A 177 -3.71 34.16 18.34
C PRO A 177 -3.55 32.87 19.16
N GLU A 178 -4.12 32.83 20.36
CA GLU A 178 -3.91 31.76 21.34
C GLU A 178 -4.27 30.36 20.83
N THR A 179 -5.26 30.27 19.94
CA THR A 179 -5.67 29.03 19.27
C THR A 179 -4.63 28.49 18.28
N GLN A 180 -3.74 29.34 17.76
CA GLN A 180 -2.69 28.97 16.80
C GLN A 180 -1.31 28.81 17.44
N ARG A 181 -1.15 29.16 18.73
CA ARG A 181 0.12 28.99 19.48
C ARG A 181 0.42 27.54 19.86
N LEU A 182 -0.58 26.68 19.76
CA LEU A 182 -0.50 25.23 20.03
C LEU A 182 -0.71 24.40 18.76
N ASP A 183 -0.72 25.06 17.60
CA ASP A 183 -0.75 24.41 16.29
C ASP A 183 0.67 24.41 15.71
N PHE A 184 1.17 23.21 15.40
CA PHE A 184 2.51 23.04 14.89
C PHE A 184 2.70 23.72 13.52
N ASP A 185 1.73 23.61 12.64
CA ASP A 185 1.84 24.15 11.28
C ASP A 185 1.75 25.68 11.29
N ALA A 186 0.90 26.24 12.15
CA ALA A 186 0.80 27.70 12.31
C ALA A 186 2.10 28.31 12.86
N LEU A 187 2.73 27.65 13.85
CA LEU A 187 4.02 28.08 14.41
C LEU A 187 5.14 28.01 13.36
N VAL A 188 5.23 26.91 12.62
CA VAL A 188 6.24 26.72 11.57
C VAL A 188 6.09 27.79 10.48
N ASN A 189 4.88 28.02 9.98
CA ASN A 189 4.63 29.04 8.95
C ASN A 189 5.00 30.45 9.41
N ALA A 190 4.74 30.79 10.68
CA ALA A 190 5.09 32.09 11.22
C ALA A 190 6.61 32.26 11.41
N LEU A 191 7.31 31.20 11.79
CA LEU A 191 8.77 31.15 11.89
C LEU A 191 9.43 31.23 10.51
N GLU A 192 8.86 30.56 9.51
CA GLU A 192 9.29 30.64 8.11
C GLU A 192 9.17 32.06 7.59
N LEU A 193 8.00 32.70 7.74
CA LEU A 193 7.76 34.06 7.26
C LEU A 193 8.71 35.10 7.86
N ARG A 194 9.12 34.92 9.13
CA ARG A 194 9.96 35.89 9.85
C ARG A 194 11.45 35.64 9.70
N PHE A 195 11.89 34.39 9.59
CA PHE A 195 13.32 34.03 9.60
C PHE A 195 13.85 33.44 8.29
N GLU A 196 13.01 33.10 7.29
CA GLU A 196 13.49 32.68 5.96
C GLU A 196 14.05 33.84 5.11
N ARG A 197 13.84 35.09 5.53
CA ARG A 197 14.20 36.28 4.74
C ARG A 197 15.60 36.85 5.03
N ASN A 198 16.42 36.16 5.83
CA ASN A 198 17.81 36.53 6.10
C ASN A 198 18.78 35.44 5.60
N VAL A 199 18.87 35.28 4.27
CA VAL A 199 20.04 34.73 3.58
C VAL A 199 20.39 35.66 2.43
#